data_AF-A0A7J3XGT9-F1
#
_entry.id   AF-A0A7J3XGT9-F1
#
_cell.length_a   1.000
_cell.length_b   1.000
_cell.length_c   1.000
_cell.angle_alpha   90.00
_cell.angle_beta   90.00
_cell.angle_gamma   90.00
#
_symmetry.space_group_name_H-M   'P 1'
#
loop_
_entity.id
_entity.type
_entity.pdbx_description
1 polymer ?
#
loop_
_entity_poly.entity_id
_entity_poly.type
_entity_poly.pdbx_seq_one_letter_code
_entity_poly.pdbx_strand_id
1 'polypeptide(L)' 'MLDVGRSSVEEAVRSLRRLVENYGEFFDGSGHLNSEGRKVLEVALRGLLKEVRWVRGYARRVRRRMTYEEVLR' A
#
# COMPACT_ATOMS: atom_id res chain seq x y z
N MET A 1 -13.63 -27.00 7.40
CA MET A 1 -13.64 -25.83 6.51
C MET A 1 -12.38 -25.04 6.85
N LEU A 2 -11.28 -25.32 6.15
CA LEU A 2 -10.03 -24.60 6.40
C LEU A 2 -10.26 -23.16 5.97
N ASP A 3 -10.23 -22.23 6.92
CA ASP A 3 -9.91 -20.85 6.61
C ASP A 3 -8.52 -20.90 5.98
N VAL A 4 -8.47 -20.93 4.64
CA VAL A 4 -7.22 -20.87 3.88
C VAL A 4 -6.72 -19.46 4.09
N GLY A 5 -6.05 -19.26 5.24
CA GLY A 5 -5.56 -17.97 5.70
C GLY A 5 -4.78 -17.33 4.58
N ARG A 6 -5.38 -16.30 3.99
CA ARG A 6 -4.79 -15.56 2.88
C ARG A 6 -3.47 -14.98 3.36
N SER A 7 -2.39 -15.14 2.59
CA SER A 7 -1.08 -14.67 3.04
C SER A 7 -1.10 -13.15 3.22
N SER A 8 -0.37 -12.66 4.23
CA SER A 8 -0.21 -11.23 4.52
C SER A 8 0.33 -10.43 3.31
N VAL A 9 1.08 -11.08 2.43
CA VAL A 9 1.58 -10.51 1.17
C VAL A 9 0.47 -10.38 0.13
N GLU A 10 -0.39 -11.38 -0.03
CA GLU A 10 -1.51 -11.29 -0.98
C GLU A 10 -2.48 -10.15 -0.62
N GLU A 11 -2.79 -9.99 0.66
CA GLU A 11 -3.64 -8.90 1.12
C GLU A 11 -2.98 -7.54 0.87
N ALA A 12 -1.66 -7.46 1.05
CA ALA A 12 -0.92 -6.25 0.75
C ALA A 12 -0.93 -5.91 -0.75
N VAL A 13 -0.72 -6.89 -1.62
CA VAL A 13 -0.77 -6.69 -3.08
C VAL A 13 -2.16 -6.25 -3.52
N ARG A 14 -3.23 -6.84 -2.98
CA ARG A 14 -4.60 -6.40 -3.26
C ARG A 14 -4.86 -4.98 -2.81
N SER A 15 -4.36 -4.61 -1.63
CA SER A 15 -4.49 -3.27 -1.09
C SER A 15 -3.76 -2.25 -1.97
N LEU A 16 -2.56 -2.55 -2.44
CA LEU A 16 -1.82 -1.69 -3.39
C LEU A 16 -2.54 -1.56 -4.73
N ARG A 17 -3.06 -2.66 -5.29
CA ARG A 17 -3.86 -2.62 -6.53
C ARG A 17 -5.08 -1.74 -6.38
N ARG A 18 -5.86 -1.94 -5.31
CA ARG A 18 -7.03 -1.09 -5.01
C ARG A 18 -6.63 0.39 -4.94
N LEU A 19 -5.49 0.67 -4.31
CA LEU A 19 -4.99 2.03 -4.14
C LEU A 19 -4.70 2.68 -5.51
N VAL A 20 -3.99 1.98 -6.40
CA VAL A 20 -3.61 2.46 -7.74
C VAL A 20 -4.80 2.55 -8.69
N GLU A 21 -5.69 1.56 -8.69
CA GLU A 21 -6.83 1.47 -9.62
C GLU A 21 -7.92 2.52 -9.31
N ASN A 22 -8.01 3.01 -8.07
CA ASN A 22 -9.02 3.97 -7.65
C ASN A 22 -8.38 5.33 -7.33
N TYR A 23 -7.65 5.89 -8.30
CA TYR A 23 -6.88 7.12 -8.12
C TYR A 23 -7.69 8.25 -7.49
N GLY A 24 -8.89 8.53 -8.02
CA GLY A 24 -9.76 9.60 -7.53
C GLY A 24 -10.33 9.39 -6.12
N GLU A 25 -10.29 8.16 -5.59
CA GLU A 25 -10.73 7.85 -4.22
C GLU A 25 -9.58 8.08 -3.21
N PHE A 26 -8.34 7.82 -3.62
CA PHE A 26 -7.20 7.72 -2.68
C PHE A 26 -6.14 8.79 -2.84
N PHE A 27 -6.13 9.50 -3.97
CA PHE A 27 -5.19 10.57 -4.25
C PHE A 27 -5.94 11.89 -4.40
N ASP A 28 -5.30 12.97 -3.97
CA ASP A 28 -5.77 14.32 -4.23
C ASP A 28 -5.41 14.78 -5.65
N GLY A 29 -5.89 15.97 -6.04
CA GLY A 29 -5.62 16.55 -7.35
C GLY A 29 -4.15 16.84 -7.64
N SER A 30 -3.27 16.76 -6.63
CA SER A 30 -1.81 16.90 -6.77
C SER A 30 -1.07 15.57 -6.85
N GLY A 31 -1.80 14.44 -6.76
CA GLY A 31 -1.22 13.09 -6.82
C GLY A 31 -0.62 12.60 -5.50
N HIS A 32 -0.95 13.24 -4.37
CA HIS A 32 -0.59 12.77 -3.04
C HIS A 32 -1.72 11.95 -2.42
N LEU A 33 -1.37 10.99 -1.57
CA LEU A 33 -2.36 10.20 -0.84
C LEU A 33 -3.17 11.09 0.11
N ASN A 34 -4.49 10.98 0.00
CA ASN A 34 -5.40 11.57 0.97
C ASN A 34 -5.43 10.74 2.28
N SER A 35 -6.32 11.07 3.22
CA SER A 35 -6.44 10.34 4.48
C SER A 35 -6.78 8.86 4.30
N GLU A 36 -7.67 8.52 3.37
CA GLU A 36 -8.09 7.12 3.11
C GLU A 36 -6.99 6.35 2.39
N GLY A 37 -6.36 6.96 1.38
CA GLY A 37 -5.23 6.37 0.67
C GLY A 37 -4.08 6.02 1.62
N ARG A 38 -3.77 6.89 2.58
CA ARG A 38 -2.75 6.63 3.61
C ARG A 38 -3.09 5.42 4.48
N LYS A 39 -4.36 5.23 4.86
CA LYS A 39 -4.80 4.06 5.63
C LYS A 39 -4.61 2.77 4.82
N VAL A 40 -5.03 2.77 3.55
CA VAL A 40 -4.89 1.61 2.66
C VAL A 40 -3.41 1.27 2.43
N LEU A 41 -2.56 2.29 2.21
CA LEU A 41 -1.12 2.10 2.08
C LEU A 41 -0.52 1.47 3.33
N GLU A 42 -0.91 1.92 4.53
CA GLU A 42 -0.38 1.37 5.78
C GLU A 42 -0.77 -0.09 6.01
N VAL A 43 -1.99 -0.49 5.63
CA VAL A 43 -2.39 -1.91 5.65
C VAL A 43 -1.48 -2.74 4.74
N ALA A 44 -1.24 -2.26 3.52
CA ALA A 44 -0.36 -2.95 2.59
C ALA A 44 1.08 -3.06 3.11
N LEU A 45 1.66 -1.95 3.58
CA LEU A 45 3.02 -1.93 4.09
C LEU A 45 3.19 -2.83 5.31
N ARG A 46 2.19 -2.91 6.21
CA ARG A 46 2.24 -3.83 7.36
C ARG A 46 2.26 -5.28 6.92
N GLY A 47 1.48 -5.66 5.90
CA GLY A 47 1.51 -7.01 5.34
C GLY A 47 2.88 -7.36 4.76
N LEU A 48 3.44 -6.48 3.92
CA LEU A 48 4.75 -6.69 3.30
C LEU A 48 5.90 -6.71 4.32
N LEU A 49 5.87 -5.83 5.32
CA LEU A 49 6.95 -5.71 6.31
C LEU A 49 7.04 -6.90 7.25
N LYS A 50 5.97 -7.71 7.38
CA LYS A 50 5.99 -8.95 8.17
C LYS A 50 6.83 -10.03 7.47
N GLU A 51 6.70 -10.15 6.16
CA GLU A 51 7.31 -11.26 5.41
C GLU A 51 8.60 -10.85 4.66
N VAL A 52 8.76 -9.56 4.33
CA VAL A 52 9.77 -9.10 3.38
C VAL A 52 10.67 -8.01 3.97
N ARG A 53 11.88 -8.38 4.39
CA ARG A 53 12.81 -7.47 5.07
C ARG A 53 13.30 -6.30 4.22
N TRP A 54 13.49 -6.49 2.91
CA TRP A 54 14.01 -5.44 2.01
C TRP A 54 13.01 -4.31 1.77
N VAL A 55 11.70 -4.55 1.97
CA VAL A 55 10.63 -3.55 1.79
C VAL A 55 10.76 -2.40 2.79
N ARG A 56 11.52 -2.54 3.89
CA ARG A 56 11.73 -1.44 4.87
C ARG A 56 12.22 -0.14 4.25
N GLY A 57 13.15 -0.21 3.30
CA GLY A 57 13.68 0.97 2.62
C GLY A 57 12.60 1.66 1.76
N TYR A 58 11.85 0.85 1.02
CA TYR A 58 10.73 1.29 0.20
C TYR A 58 9.59 1.90 1.05
N ALA A 59 9.16 1.20 2.10
CA ALA A 59 8.12 1.66 3.02
C ALA A 59 8.46 3.03 3.63
N ARG A 60 9.72 3.27 4.00
CA ARG A 60 10.17 4.57 4.50
C ARG A 60 10.06 5.66 3.42
N ARG A 61 10.42 5.35 2.17
CA ARG A 61 10.38 6.30 1.06
C ARG A 61 8.95 6.69 0.71
N VAL A 62 8.07 5.71 0.50
CA VAL A 62 6.68 5.95 0.12
C VAL A 62 5.91 6.66 1.24
N ARG A 63 6.21 6.40 2.53
CA ARG A 63 5.64 7.15 3.65
C ARG A 63 6.09 8.61 3.73
N ARG A 64 7.28 8.95 3.22
CA ARG A 64 7.77 10.33 3.25
C ARG A 64 7.20 11.18 2.12
N ARG A 65 7.01 10.59 0.95
CA ARG A 65 6.57 11.29 -0.26
C ARG A 65 5.08 11.13 -0.50
N MET A 66 4.53 9.94 -0.24
CA MET A 66 3.11 9.62 -0.34
C MET A 66 2.49 9.99 -1.71
N THR A 67 3.26 9.90 -2.79
CA THR A 67 2.79 10.20 -4.15
C THR A 67 2.40 8.94 -4.90
N TYR A 68 1.51 9.08 -5.88
CA TYR A 68 1.14 8.01 -6.81
C TYR A 68 2.37 7.37 -7.48
N GLU A 69 3.32 8.18 -7.93
CA GLU A 69 4.57 7.71 -8.55
C GLU A 69 5.41 6.83 -7.62
N GLU A 70 5.50 7.18 -6.33
CA GLU A 70 6.25 6.37 -5.37
C GLU A 70 5.53 5.07 -5.00
N VAL A 71 4.19 5.06 -5.04
CA VAL A 71 3.37 3.85 -4.84
C VAL A 71 3.46 2.90 -6.04
N LEU A 72 3.62 3.42 -7.25
CA LEU A 72 3.72 2.62 -8.49
C LEU A 72 5.07 1.90 -8.67
N ARG A 73 6.16 2.46 -8.13
CA ARG A 73 7.50 1.86 -8.20
C ARG A 73 7.61 0.60 -7.33
#